data_AF-A0A6J5KER1-F1
#
_entry.id   AF-A0A6J5KER1-F1
#
_cell.length_a   1.000
_cell.length_b   1.000
_cell.length_c   1.000
_cell.angle_alpha   90.00
_cell.angle_beta   90.00
_cell.angle_gamma   90.00
#
_symmetry.space_group_name_H-M   'P 1'
#
loop_
_entity.id
_entity.type
_entity.pdbx_description
1 polymer ?
#
loop_
_entity_poly.entity_id
_entity_poly.type
_entity_poly.pdbx_seq_one_letter_code
_entity_poly.pdbx_strand_id
1 'polypeptide(L)'
;MEKMYSYKGFEITVRLESVRALSSEFTYGPPVGYIAVVSIYTADPRRPVGVPIGLVTEGNRVFGTVDEALTAGFNAAQRVIDDRVAP
;
A
#
# COMPACT_ATOMS: atom_id res chain seq x y z
N MET A 1 -8.32 1.70 5.80
CA MET A 1 -7.49 1.24 6.94
C MET A 1 -6.06 1.67 6.67
N GLU A 2 -5.25 2.03 7.67
CA GLU A 2 -3.84 2.36 7.44
C GLU A 2 -2.95 1.78 8.53
N LYS A 3 -1.69 1.53 8.20
CA LYS A 3 -0.69 1.04 9.14
C LYS A 3 0.65 1.70 8.86
N MET A 4 1.26 2.22 9.91
CA MET A 4 2.56 2.87 9.87
C MET A 4 3.63 1.93 10.43
N TYR A 5 4.80 1.94 9.80
CA TYR A 5 5.95 1.13 10.15
C TYR A 5 7.22 1.97 10.06
N SER A 6 8.17 1.73 10.95
CA SER A 6 9.51 2.34 10.87
C SER A 6 10.51 1.31 10.37
N TYR A 7 11.26 1.64 9.32
CA TYR A 7 12.24 0.74 8.71
C TYR A 7 13.49 1.50 8.27
N LYS A 8 14.67 1.14 8.81
CA LYS A 8 15.99 1.70 8.43
C LYS A 8 16.06 3.25 8.39
N GLY A 9 15.39 3.93 9.30
CA GLY A 9 15.35 5.40 9.32
C GLY A 9 14.36 6.02 8.32
N PHE A 10 13.46 5.21 7.77
CA PHE A 10 12.31 5.64 6.99
C PHE A 10 11.01 5.28 7.72
N GLU A 11 9.97 6.08 7.51
CA GLU A 11 8.60 5.84 7.92
C GLU A 11 7.80 5.37 6.70
N ILE A 12 7.26 4.16 6.77
CA ILE A 12 6.43 3.55 5.75
C ILE A 12 4.98 3.63 6.22
N THR A 13 4.13 4.24 5.42
CA THR A 13 2.68 4.26 5.62
C THR A 13 2.02 3.42 4.54
N VAL A 14 1.37 2.32 4.93
CA VAL A 14 0.57 1.50 4.03
C VAL A 14 -0.90 1.79 4.29
N ARG A 15 -1.56 2.45 3.33
CA ARG A 15 -2.98 2.79 3.39
C ARG A 15 -3.76 1.87 2.46
N LEU A 16 -4.77 1.21 2.98
CA LEU A 16 -5.68 0.37 2.21
C LEU A 16 -6.92 1.15 1.80
N GLU A 17 -7.14 1.21 0.49
CA GLU A 17 -8.36 1.71 -0.12
C GLU A 17 -9.24 0.53 -0.51
N SER A 18 -10.46 0.46 0.02
CA SER A 18 -11.41 -0.58 -0.33
C SER A 18 -12.11 -0.25 -1.65
N VAL A 19 -12.01 -1.16 -2.62
CA VAL A 19 -12.70 -1.02 -3.89
C VAL A 19 -14.01 -1.78 -3.79
N ARG A 20 -15.12 -1.07 -3.97
CA ARG A 20 -16.45 -1.65 -4.12
C ARG A 20 -16.80 -1.62 -5.60
N ALA A 21 -17.18 -2.76 -6.19
CA ALA A 21 -17.81 -2.70 -7.49
C ALA A 21 -19.18 -2.05 -7.34
N LEU A 22 -19.40 -0.96 -8.07
CA LEU A 22 -20.74 -0.46 -8.34
C LEU A 22 -21.33 -1.39 -9.41
N SER A 23 -22.05 -2.43 -9.01
CA SER A 23 -22.98 -3.10 -9.92
C SER A 23 -24.13 -2.14 -10.21
N SER A 24 -24.56 -2.06 -11.48
CA SER A 24 -25.63 -1.18 -11.95
C SER A 24 -27.01 -1.43 -11.31
N GLU A 25 -27.15 -2.48 -10.50
CA GLU A 25 -28.29 -2.70 -9.63
C GLU A 25 -27.88 -2.37 -8.18
N PHE A 26 -28.66 -1.48 -7.56
CA PHE A 26 -28.55 -0.87 -6.23
C PHE A 26 -28.45 -1.85 -5.03
N THR A 27 -27.58 -2.84 -5.09
CA THR A 27 -27.25 -3.71 -3.96
C THR A 27 -25.82 -3.44 -3.54
N TYR A 28 -25.62 -2.95 -2.32
CA TYR A 28 -24.30 -2.79 -1.72
C TYR A 28 -23.65 -4.17 -1.57
N GLY A 29 -22.93 -4.62 -2.59
CA GLY A 29 -22.14 -5.83 -2.52
C GLY A 29 -20.98 -5.68 -1.51
N PRO A 30 -20.47 -6.80 -0.97
CA PRO A 30 -19.24 -6.78 -0.20
C PRO A 30 -18.09 -6.14 -1.02
N PRO A 31 -17.11 -5.49 -0.38
CA PRO A 31 -15.96 -4.92 -1.08
C PRO A 31 -15.32 -5.99 -1.97
N VAL A 32 -15.08 -5.62 -3.23
CA VAL A 32 -14.53 -6.52 -4.25
C VAL A 32 -13.03 -6.72 -4.04
N GLY A 33 -12.39 -5.83 -3.27
CA GLY A 33 -11.07 -6.04 -2.71
C GLY A 33 -10.44 -4.75 -2.19
N TYR A 34 -9.12 -4.75 -2.08
CA TYR A 34 -8.32 -3.67 -1.50
C TYR A 34 -7.18 -3.27 -2.43
N ILE A 35 -6.87 -1.97 -2.47
CA ILE A 35 -5.65 -1.42 -3.08
C ILE A 35 -4.74 -0.97 -1.95
N ALA A 36 -3.47 -1.36 -1.99
CA ALA A 36 -2.48 -0.93 -1.01
C ALA A 36 -1.71 0.30 -1.53
N VAL A 37 -2.03 1.47 -1.01
CA VAL A 37 -1.33 2.72 -1.29
C VAL A 37 -0.18 2.88 -0.31
N VAL A 38 1.04 2.77 -0.81
CA VAL A 38 2.28 2.85 -0.03
C VAL A 38 2.86 4.25 -0.14
N SER A 39 3.08 4.91 0.99
CA SER A 39 3.81 6.17 1.09
C SER A 39 5.06 5.96 1.95
N ILE A 40 6.21 6.45 1.49
CA ILE A 40 7.48 6.31 2.21
C ILE A 40 7.97 7.73 2.52
N TYR A 41 8.40 7.95 3.76
CA TYR A 41 8.99 9.19 4.24
C TYR A 41 10.34 8.91 4.89
N THR A 42 11.30 9.83 4.80
CA THR A 42 12.49 9.80 5.66
C THR A 42 12.11 10.13 7.10
N ALA A 43 12.81 9.59 8.10
CA ALA A 43 12.51 9.87 9.50
C ALA A 43 12.95 11.28 9.92
N ASP A 44 14.11 11.76 9.47
CA ASP A 44 14.60 13.10 9.80
C ASP A 44 15.59 13.65 8.75
N PRO A 45 15.35 14.85 8.16
CA PRO A 45 14.08 15.57 8.19
C PRO A 45 12.99 14.78 7.47
N ARG A 46 11.74 14.86 7.93
CA ARG A 46 10.61 14.14 7.32
C ARG A 46 10.35 14.62 5.88
N ARG A 47 10.73 13.83 4.89
CA ARG A 47 10.56 14.13 3.46
C ARG A 47 9.98 12.94 2.72
N PRO A 48 9.02 13.15 1.80
CA PRO A 48 8.47 12.07 0.99
C PRO A 48 9.56 11.48 0.08
N VAL A 49 9.63 10.15 0.06
CA VAL A 49 10.49 9.36 -0.83
C VAL A 49 9.68 9.04 -2.08
N GLY A 50 9.50 10.07 -2.93
CA GLY A 50 8.75 9.95 -4.18
C GLY A 50 7.24 10.08 -4.03
N VAL A 51 6.51 9.64 -5.06
CA VAL A 51 5.04 9.63 -5.08
C VAL A 51 4.50 8.34 -4.45
N PRO A 52 3.34 8.39 -3.76
CA PRO A 52 2.70 7.20 -3.24
C PRO A 52 2.42 6.18 -4.35
N ILE A 53 2.72 4.91 -4.10
CA ILE A 53 2.55 3.83 -5.08
C ILE A 53 1.31 3.03 -4.71
N GLY A 54 0.34 2.97 -5.63
CA GLY A 54 -0.81 2.07 -5.52
C GLY A 54 -0.43 0.67 -5.99
N LEU A 55 -0.53 -0.30 -5.10
CA LEU A 55 -0.26 -1.71 -5.40
C LEU A 55 -1.56 -2.48 -5.54
N VAL A 56 -1.54 -3.37 -6.51
CA VAL A 56 -2.60 -4.31 -6.90
C VAL A 56 -1.97 -5.68 -7.04
N THR A 57 -2.77 -6.74 -6.91
CA THR A 57 -2.30 -8.11 -7.12
C THR A 57 -2.07 -8.41 -8.60
N GLU A 58 -1.51 -9.58 -8.88
CA GLU A 58 -1.17 -10.01 -10.23
C GLU A 58 -2.38 -9.94 -11.19
N GLY A 59 -2.13 -9.54 -12.43
CA GLY A 59 -3.19 -9.33 -13.41
C GLY A 59 -4.02 -8.06 -13.16
N ASN A 60 -3.46 -7.06 -12.46
CA ASN A 60 -4.10 -5.77 -12.18
C ASN A 60 -5.42 -5.91 -11.39
N ARG A 61 -5.49 -6.91 -10.50
CA ARG A 61 -6.66 -7.17 -9.66
C ARG A 61 -6.46 -6.55 -8.28
N VAL A 62 -7.55 -6.23 -7.60
CA VAL A 62 -7.49 -5.78 -6.20
C VAL A 62 -7.17 -6.96 -5.28
N PHE A 63 -6.51 -6.69 -4.16
CA PHE A 63 -6.21 -7.73 -3.15
C PHE A 63 -7.50 -8.27 -2.54
N GLY A 64 -7.57 -9.59 -2.33
CA GLY A 64 -8.76 -10.22 -1.77
C GLY A 64 -8.92 -9.97 -0.27
N THR A 65 -7.81 -9.70 0.43
CA THR A 65 -7.80 -9.51 1.88
C THR A 65 -6.96 -8.30 2.31
N VAL A 66 -7.29 -7.79 3.51
CA VAL A 66 -6.52 -6.73 4.18
C VAL A 66 -5.08 -7.18 4.45
N ASP A 67 -4.88 -8.41 4.91
CA ASP A 67 -3.57 -8.93 5.29
C ASP A 67 -2.63 -9.05 4.09
N GLU A 68 -3.14 -9.57 2.96
CA GLU A 68 -2.41 -9.66 1.70
C GLU A 68 -1.97 -8.27 1.22
N ALA A 69 -2.90 -7.30 1.24
CA ALA A 69 -2.63 -5.93 0.80
C ALA A 69 -1.60 -5.22 1.70
N LEU A 70 -1.70 -5.39 3.03
CA LEU A 70 -0.72 -4.83 3.97
C LEU A 70 0.66 -5.46 3.80
N THR A 71 0.71 -6.78 3.69
CA THR A 71 1.97 -7.53 3.52
C THR A 71 2.65 -7.16 2.21
N ALA A 72 1.90 -7.11 1.10
CA ALA A 72 2.42 -6.68 -0.19
C ALA A 72 2.93 -5.22 -0.15
N GLY A 73 2.16 -4.32 0.47
CA GLY A 73 2.54 -2.92 0.63
C GLY A 73 3.81 -2.72 1.44
N PHE A 74 3.94 -3.43 2.55
CA PHE A 74 5.13 -3.37 3.39
C PHE A 74 6.36 -3.96 2.70
N ASN A 75 6.24 -5.14 2.07
CA ASN A 75 7.34 -5.77 1.34
C ASN A 75 7.85 -4.92 0.17
N ALA A 76 6.93 -4.31 -0.59
CA ALA A 76 7.29 -3.40 -1.67
C ALA A 76 8.03 -2.16 -1.15
N ALA A 77 7.57 -1.58 -0.04
CA ALA A 77 8.23 -0.45 0.59
C ALA A 77 9.64 -0.78 1.07
N GLN A 78 9.82 -1.94 1.72
CA GLN A 78 11.13 -2.42 2.14
C GLN A 78 12.07 -2.56 0.95
N ARG A 79 11.61 -3.15 -0.16
CA ARG A 79 12.43 -3.32 -1.36
C ARG A 79 12.86 -1.99 -1.98
N VAL A 80 11.99 -0.98 -2.01
CA VAL A 80 12.35 0.38 -2.48
C VAL A 80 13.38 1.03 -1.56
N ILE A 81 13.24 0.86 -0.24
CA ILE A 81 14.22 1.38 0.72
C ILE A 81 15.55 0.64 0.57
N ASP A 82 15.53 -0.67 0.42
CA ASP A 82 16.73 -1.49 0.26
C ASP A 82 17.50 -1.14 -1.02
N ASP A 83 16.79 -0.96 -2.15
CA ASP A 83 17.38 -0.50 -3.41
C ASP A 83 18.03 0.88 -3.28
N ARG A 84 17.42 1.77 -2.48
CA ARG A 84 17.92 3.12 -2.25
C ARG A 84 19.11 3.18 -1.27
N VAL A 85 19.19 2.23 -0.34
CA VAL A 85 20.25 2.16 0.68
C VAL A 85 21.42 1.28 0.19
N ALA A 86 21.22 0.49 -0.86
CA ALA A 86 22.29 -0.27 -1.50
C ALA A 86 23.39 0.69 -2.01
N PRO A 87 24.68 0.37 -1.77
CA PRO A 87 25.83 1.23 -2.10
C PRO A 87 26.10 1.37 -3.60
#